data_AF-A0A6V9XSR8-F1
#
_entry.id   AF-A0A6V9XSR8-F1
#
_cell.length_a   1.000
_cell.length_b   1.000
_cell.length_c   1.000
_cell.angle_alpha   90.00
_cell.angle_beta   90.00
_cell.angle_gamma   90.00
#
_symmetry.space_group_name_H-M   'P 1'
#
loop_
_entity.id
_entity.type
_entity.pdbx_description
1 polymer ?
#
loop_
_entity_poly.entity_id
_entity_poly.type
_entity_poly.pdbx_seq_one_letter_code
_entity_poly.pdbx_strand_id
1 'polypeptide(L)'
;MTSENPLLALRDKISALDEELLALLAKRRALAIEVGQAKLLSHRPVRDIDRERALLDRLIHLGKAHHLDAHYITRLFQLIIEDSVLTQQALLQQHLNNTHPHSARIAFLGPKGSYSHLAARQYAARHFEQFIESGCAKFTDIFHQVETGQADYAVVPIENTSSGAINDVYDLLQHTSLSIVGEMTVTIDHCVLVSGATDLNTIETVYSHPQPFQQCSKFLSRYPHWKIDYTESTSAAMEKVAQANSPRVAALGSEAGGMLHGLQVLERIAANQTQNITRFLVLARKAINVSDQIPAKTTLLIATGQQAGALVEALLVLRNHNLIMTKLESRPIHGNPWEEMFYLDVQANLESQVMQSALKELGEITRSMKVLGCYPSENVVPVEPA
;
A
#
# COMPACT_ATOMS: atom_id res chain seq x y z
N MET A 1 28.66 43.39 12.58
CA MET A 1 27.82 42.70 13.57
C MET A 1 26.50 42.41 12.90
N THR A 2 26.41 41.24 12.26
CA THR A 2 25.18 40.78 11.59
C THR A 2 24.18 40.41 12.67
N SER A 3 23.00 41.04 12.64
CA SER A 3 21.87 40.71 13.50
C SER A 3 21.62 39.21 13.48
N GLU A 4 21.70 38.55 14.64
CA GLU A 4 21.25 37.17 14.81
C GLU A 4 19.89 37.03 14.15
N ASN A 5 19.79 36.18 13.13
CA ASN A 5 18.55 35.98 12.41
C ASN A 5 17.57 35.31 13.38
N PRO A 6 16.53 36.00 13.88
CA PRO A 6 15.65 35.48 14.93
C PRO A 6 14.92 34.20 14.49
N LEU A 7 14.84 33.96 13.18
CA LEU A 7 14.29 32.74 12.60
C LEU A 7 15.18 31.51 12.85
N LEU A 8 16.51 31.68 12.89
CA LEU A 8 17.43 30.56 13.16
C LEU A 8 17.23 30.03 14.58
N ALA A 9 17.22 30.92 15.58
CA ALA A 9 17.01 30.53 16.97
C ALA A 9 15.63 29.87 17.21
N LEU A 10 14.60 30.25 16.45
CA LEU A 10 13.30 29.58 16.50
C LEU A 10 13.33 28.20 15.83
N ARG A 11 14.00 28.06 14.67
CA ARG A 11 14.16 26.77 13.98
C ARG A 11 14.93 25.77 14.84
N ASP A 12 15.99 26.20 15.53
CA ASP A 12 16.77 25.34 16.43
C ASP A 12 15.91 24.82 17.59
N LYS A 13 15.04 25.68 18.17
CA LYS A 13 14.08 25.27 19.21
C LYS A 13 13.04 24.28 18.68
N ILE A 14 12.56 24.46 17.44
CA ILE A 14 11.65 23.52 16.80
C ILE A 14 12.35 22.18 16.58
N SER A 15 13.57 22.17 16.05
CA SER A 15 14.34 20.95 15.85
C SER A 15 14.60 20.19 17.16
N ALA A 16 14.89 20.90 18.26
CA ALA A 16 15.01 20.26 19.57
C ALA A 16 13.69 19.61 20.04
N LEU A 17 12.55 20.27 19.82
CA LEU A 17 11.23 19.68 20.11
C LEU A 17 10.92 18.48 19.21
N ASP A 18 11.32 18.52 17.94
CA ASP A 18 11.15 17.40 17.02
C ASP A 18 11.94 16.16 17.49
N GLU A 19 13.15 16.35 18.01
CA GLU A 19 13.94 15.28 18.63
C GLU A 19 13.24 14.68 19.86
N GLU A 20 12.64 15.50 20.72
CA GLU A 20 11.85 15.04 21.86
C GLU A 20 10.60 14.25 21.41
N LEU A 21 9.91 14.72 20.38
CA LEU A 21 8.76 14.03 19.80
C LEU A 21 9.15 12.65 19.25
N LEU A 22 10.30 12.54 18.55
CA LEU A 22 10.83 11.27 18.07
C LEU A 22 11.11 10.31 19.23
N ALA A 23 11.72 10.78 20.31
CA ALA A 23 11.98 9.97 21.50
C ALA A 23 10.68 9.49 22.18
N LEU A 24 9.65 10.34 22.25
CA LEU A 24 8.33 9.96 22.79
C LEU A 24 7.60 8.95 21.91
N LEU A 25 7.65 9.11 20.59
CA LEU A 25 7.08 8.16 19.63
C LEU A 25 7.78 6.79 19.73
N ALA A 26 9.12 6.78 19.84
CA ALA A 26 9.89 5.54 20.03
C ALA A 26 9.50 4.81 21.33
N LYS A 27 9.40 5.54 22.45
CA LYS A 27 8.93 4.98 23.73
C LYS A 27 7.51 4.42 23.62
N ARG A 28 6.61 5.14 22.96
CA ARG A 28 5.23 4.68 22.74
C ARG A 28 5.19 3.41 21.89
N ARG A 29 6.03 3.32 20.84
CA ARG A 29 6.14 2.12 19.99
C ARG A 29 6.64 0.91 20.79
N ALA A 30 7.63 1.09 21.67
CA ALA A 30 8.09 0.02 22.56
C ALA A 30 6.96 -0.50 23.46
N LEU A 31 6.17 0.40 24.06
CA LEU A 31 4.99 0.00 24.85
C LEU A 31 3.91 -0.70 24.00
N ALA A 32 3.72 -0.29 22.74
CA ALA A 32 2.79 -0.97 21.83
C ALA A 32 3.25 -2.41 21.51
N ILE A 33 4.56 -2.63 21.40
CA ILE A 33 5.15 -3.97 21.23
C ILE A 33 4.90 -4.82 22.48
N GLU A 34 5.12 -4.29 23.68
CA GLU A 34 4.83 -4.99 24.95
C GLU A 34 3.34 -5.34 25.06
N VAL A 35 2.45 -4.42 24.68
CA VAL A 35 0.99 -4.70 24.60
C VAL A 35 0.70 -5.82 23.60
N GLY A 36 1.37 -5.84 22.45
CA GLY A 36 1.27 -6.91 21.46
C GLY A 36 1.68 -8.27 22.02
N GLN A 37 2.80 -8.32 22.75
CA GLN A 37 3.28 -9.53 23.42
C GLN A 37 2.29 -10.01 24.50
N ALA A 38 1.74 -9.10 25.29
CA ALA A 38 0.73 -9.43 26.29
C ALA A 38 -0.56 -9.96 25.66
N LYS A 39 -0.99 -9.40 24.52
CA LYS A 39 -2.16 -9.87 23.76
C LYS A 39 -1.95 -11.24 23.13
N LEU A 40 -0.76 -11.47 22.57
CA LEU A 40 -0.35 -12.77 22.05
C LEU A 40 -0.48 -13.86 23.13
N LEU A 41 0.06 -13.61 24.33
CA LEU A 41 -0.04 -14.54 25.47
C LEU A 41 -1.48 -14.72 25.96
N SER A 42 -2.25 -13.63 26.03
CA SER A 42 -3.62 -13.64 26.56
C SER A 42 -4.71 -13.98 25.53
N HIS A 43 -4.34 -14.24 24.27
CA HIS A 43 -5.24 -14.54 23.15
C HIS A 43 -6.34 -13.49 22.95
N ARG A 44 -5.97 -12.21 23.04
CA ARG A 44 -6.89 -11.08 22.86
C ARG A 44 -6.73 -10.45 21.48
N PRO A 45 -7.80 -9.89 20.90
CA PRO A 45 -7.71 -9.22 19.61
C PRO A 45 -6.72 -8.05 19.66
N VAL A 46 -5.96 -7.86 18.58
CA VAL A 46 -5.03 -6.74 18.47
C VAL A 46 -5.77 -5.40 18.49
N ARG A 47 -6.97 -5.35 17.91
CA ARG A 47 -7.75 -4.13 17.80
C ARG A 47 -8.88 -4.06 18.82
N ASP A 48 -9.04 -2.92 19.45
CA ASP A 48 -10.11 -2.62 20.40
C ASP A 48 -10.70 -1.24 20.04
N ILE A 49 -11.80 -1.27 19.27
CA ILE A 49 -12.39 -0.08 18.65
C ILE A 49 -12.94 0.88 19.71
N ASP A 50 -13.55 0.36 20.77
CA ASP A 50 -14.12 1.19 21.84
C ASP A 50 -13.03 1.88 22.65
N ARG A 51 -11.91 1.18 22.90
CA ARG A 51 -10.73 1.78 23.52
C ARG A 51 -10.06 2.82 22.62
N GLU A 52 -9.98 2.58 21.32
CA GLU A 52 -9.46 3.55 20.34
C GLU A 52 -10.32 4.82 20.32
N ARG A 53 -11.65 4.69 20.29
CA ARG A 53 -12.59 5.82 20.36
C ARG A 53 -12.41 6.61 21.65
N ALA A 54 -12.44 5.94 22.80
CA ALA A 54 -12.29 6.58 24.11
C ALA A 54 -10.92 7.30 24.25
N LEU A 55 -9.87 6.76 23.64
CA LEU A 55 -8.56 7.40 23.59
C LEU A 55 -8.62 8.70 22.77
N LEU A 56 -9.21 8.67 21.57
CA LEU A 56 -9.34 9.86 20.71
C LEU A 56 -10.17 10.95 21.40
N ASP A 57 -11.32 10.61 21.98
CA ASP A 57 -12.18 11.56 22.69
C ASP A 57 -11.44 12.25 23.84
N ARG A 58 -10.68 11.45 24.62
CA ARG A 58 -9.84 11.96 25.71
C ARG A 58 -8.76 12.91 25.19
N LEU A 59 -8.08 12.56 24.10
CA LEU A 59 -7.00 13.37 23.53
C LEU A 59 -7.53 14.67 22.92
N ILE A 60 -8.68 14.63 22.26
CA ILE A 60 -9.38 15.84 21.77
C ILE A 60 -9.71 16.77 22.95
N HIS A 61 -10.21 16.22 24.06
CA HIS A 61 -10.50 17.02 25.25
C HIS A 61 -9.25 17.66 25.86
N LEU A 62 -8.17 16.91 26.01
CA LEU A 62 -6.90 17.43 26.52
C LEU A 62 -6.27 18.46 25.58
N GLY A 63 -6.32 18.24 24.27
CA GLY A 63 -5.75 19.14 23.28
C GLY A 63 -6.43 20.51 23.23
N LYS A 64 -7.71 20.62 23.64
CA LYS A 64 -8.39 21.92 23.79
C LYS A 64 -7.66 22.85 24.76
N ALA A 65 -7.12 22.33 25.86
CA ALA A 65 -6.34 23.13 26.82
C ALA A 65 -5.01 23.64 26.23
N HIS A 66 -4.51 22.98 25.19
CA HIS A 66 -3.32 23.36 24.45
C HIS A 66 -3.61 24.16 23.17
N HIS A 67 -4.87 24.57 22.94
CA HIS A 67 -5.30 25.26 21.72
C HIS A 67 -5.04 24.46 20.43
N LEU A 68 -5.06 23.13 20.52
CA LEU A 68 -4.96 22.25 19.36
C LEU A 68 -6.35 21.91 18.84
N ASP A 69 -6.49 21.96 17.51
CA ASP A 69 -7.73 21.64 16.82
C ASP A 69 -8.05 20.13 16.87
N ALA A 70 -9.34 19.80 16.97
CA ALA A 70 -9.81 18.42 17.11
C ALA A 70 -9.51 17.57 15.87
N HIS A 71 -9.64 18.14 14.67
CA HIS A 71 -9.36 17.44 13.41
C HIS A 71 -7.87 17.15 13.27
N TYR A 72 -7.02 18.11 13.65
CA TYR A 72 -5.57 17.92 13.70
C TYR A 72 -5.17 16.76 14.65
N ILE A 73 -5.67 16.75 15.88
CA ILE A 73 -5.40 15.69 16.87
C ILE A 73 -5.87 14.34 16.34
N THR A 74 -7.10 14.28 15.84
CA THR A 74 -7.71 13.05 15.32
C THR A 74 -6.83 12.45 14.23
N ARG A 75 -6.43 13.25 13.23
CA ARG A 75 -5.57 12.79 12.14
C ARG A 75 -4.22 12.27 12.65
N LEU A 76 -3.55 13.03 13.52
CA LEU A 76 -2.23 12.66 14.04
C LEU A 76 -2.28 11.35 14.83
N PHE A 77 -3.24 11.23 15.74
CA PHE A 77 -3.35 10.04 16.60
C PHE A 77 -3.92 8.83 15.87
N GLN A 78 -4.71 9.01 14.82
CA GLN A 78 -5.10 7.91 13.93
C GLN A 78 -3.86 7.28 13.26
N LEU A 79 -2.93 8.08 12.72
CA LEU A 79 -1.68 7.57 12.15
C LEU A 79 -0.83 6.82 13.19
N ILE A 80 -0.76 7.35 14.41
CA ILE A 80 -0.02 6.74 15.51
C ILE A 80 -0.68 5.42 15.96
N ILE A 81 -2.02 5.35 16.02
CA ILE A 81 -2.76 4.14 16.35
C ILE A 81 -2.60 3.10 15.25
N GLU A 82 -2.73 3.50 13.99
CA GLU A 82 -2.53 2.67 12.82
C GLU A 82 -1.15 2.01 12.83
N ASP A 83 -0.07 2.79 13.02
CA ASP A 83 1.29 2.26 13.15
C ASP A 83 1.40 1.20 14.27
N SER A 84 0.72 1.45 15.40
CA SER A 84 0.72 0.54 16.55
C SER A 84 -0.02 -0.75 16.26
N VAL A 85 -1.17 -0.67 15.58
CA VAL A 85 -1.98 -1.83 15.21
C VAL A 85 -1.18 -2.70 14.27
N LEU A 86 -0.64 -2.16 13.17
CA LEU A 86 0.05 -3.04 12.24
C LEU A 86 1.47 -3.44 12.67
N THR A 87 2.11 -2.72 13.59
CA THR A 87 3.30 -3.23 14.30
C THR A 87 2.95 -4.45 15.17
N GLN A 88 1.84 -4.41 15.92
CA GLN A 88 1.38 -5.56 16.72
C GLN A 88 0.98 -6.74 15.81
N GLN A 89 0.27 -6.48 14.72
CA GLN A 89 -0.08 -7.53 13.74
C GLN A 89 1.18 -8.19 13.17
N ALA A 90 2.18 -7.41 12.75
CA ALA A 90 3.44 -7.93 12.23
C ALA A 90 4.15 -8.83 13.26
N LEU A 91 4.17 -8.43 14.54
CA LEU A 91 4.76 -9.23 15.62
C LEU A 91 4.04 -10.58 15.80
N LEU A 92 2.70 -10.57 15.83
CA LEU A 92 1.90 -11.80 15.95
C LEU A 92 2.17 -12.74 14.76
N GLN A 93 2.26 -12.18 13.55
CA GLN A 93 2.51 -12.95 12.33
C GLN A 93 3.92 -13.55 12.29
N GLN A 94 4.93 -12.80 12.73
CA GLN A 94 6.31 -13.29 12.84
C GLN A 94 6.40 -14.46 13.81
N HIS A 95 5.73 -14.35 14.96
CA HIS A 95 5.69 -15.43 15.95
C HIS A 95 4.99 -16.68 15.41
N LEU A 96 3.83 -16.52 14.75
CA LEU A 96 3.05 -17.64 14.23
C LEU A 96 3.77 -18.39 13.09
N ASN A 97 4.45 -17.66 12.21
CA ASN A 97 5.07 -18.24 11.01
C ASN A 97 6.55 -18.59 11.19
N ASN A 98 7.11 -18.40 12.40
CA ASN A 98 8.54 -18.52 12.70
C ASN A 98 9.43 -17.74 11.71
N THR A 99 8.91 -16.63 11.18
CA THR A 99 9.63 -15.79 10.24
C THR A 99 10.48 -14.81 11.05
N HIS A 100 11.72 -15.20 11.32
CA HIS A 100 12.80 -14.29 11.72
C HIS A 100 13.80 -14.01 10.58
N PRO A 101 13.38 -13.53 9.40
CA PRO A 101 14.35 -13.13 8.38
C PRO A 101 15.00 -11.82 8.81
N HIS A 102 16.26 -11.91 9.27
CA HIS A 102 17.16 -10.76 9.38
C HIS A 102 17.26 -9.97 8.07
N SER A 103 17.09 -10.65 6.92
CA SER A 103 17.13 -10.05 5.61
C SER A 103 16.17 -10.73 4.63
N ALA A 104 15.61 -9.96 3.70
CA ALA A 104 14.75 -10.45 2.61
C ALA A 104 15.06 -9.76 1.28
N ARG A 105 15.06 -10.53 0.18
CA ARG A 105 15.14 -9.98 -1.19
C ARG A 105 13.73 -9.75 -1.71
N ILE A 106 13.41 -8.50 -2.07
CA ILE A 106 12.07 -8.10 -2.52
C ILE A 106 12.12 -7.67 -3.98
N ALA A 107 11.41 -8.41 -4.83
CA ALA A 107 11.23 -8.10 -6.24
C ALA A 107 10.07 -7.11 -6.45
N PHE A 108 10.27 -6.12 -7.33
CA PHE A 108 9.27 -5.12 -7.66
C PHE A 108 9.46 -4.61 -9.08
N LEU A 109 8.45 -3.93 -9.63
CA LEU A 109 8.55 -3.29 -10.95
C LEU A 109 9.39 -2.01 -10.84
N GLY A 110 10.55 -2.02 -11.48
CA GLY A 110 11.44 -0.86 -11.54
C GLY A 110 10.88 0.29 -12.40
N PRO A 111 11.62 1.41 -12.51
CA PRO A 111 12.93 1.69 -11.92
C PRO A 111 12.85 2.20 -10.47
N LYS A 112 14.02 2.48 -9.86
CA LYS A 112 14.12 3.07 -8.51
C LYS A 112 13.48 4.45 -8.46
N GLY A 113 12.56 4.66 -7.52
CA GLY A 113 11.73 5.86 -7.42
C GLY A 113 10.32 5.69 -7.98
N SER A 114 10.02 4.54 -8.60
CA SER A 114 8.65 4.17 -8.95
C SER A 114 7.80 3.94 -7.69
N TYR A 115 6.46 4.00 -7.83
CA TYR A 115 5.56 3.69 -6.71
C TYR A 115 5.70 2.23 -6.24
N SER A 116 6.02 1.29 -7.13
CA SER A 116 6.30 -0.11 -6.76
C SER A 116 7.59 -0.24 -5.94
N HIS A 117 8.62 0.55 -6.25
CA HIS A 117 9.83 0.62 -5.44
C HIS A 117 9.55 1.17 -4.04
N LEU A 118 8.76 2.25 -3.95
CA LEU A 118 8.36 2.85 -2.68
C LEU A 118 7.53 1.88 -1.83
N ALA A 119 6.55 1.19 -2.45
CA ALA A 119 5.75 0.16 -1.80
C ALA A 119 6.64 -0.96 -1.23
N ALA A 120 7.58 -1.49 -2.03
CA ALA A 120 8.51 -2.51 -1.60
C ALA A 120 9.36 -2.08 -0.39
N ARG A 121 9.88 -0.85 -0.40
CA ARG A 121 10.64 -0.31 0.74
C ARG A 121 9.79 -0.15 2.00
N GLN A 122 8.56 0.35 1.87
CA GLN A 122 7.65 0.55 2.99
C GLN A 122 7.25 -0.79 3.63
N TYR A 123 6.92 -1.80 2.82
CA TYR A 123 6.68 -3.14 3.32
C TYR A 123 7.93 -3.71 4.01
N ALA A 124 9.10 -3.57 3.39
CA ALA A 124 10.35 -4.09 3.93
C ALA A 124 10.69 -3.52 5.31
N ALA A 125 10.60 -2.20 5.46
CA ALA A 125 10.93 -1.50 6.70
C ALA A 125 10.05 -1.90 7.89
N ARG A 126 8.87 -2.46 7.62
CA ARG A 126 7.96 -2.97 8.66
C ARG A 126 8.27 -4.40 9.07
N HIS A 127 8.65 -5.24 8.11
CA HIS A 127 8.70 -6.70 8.30
C HIS A 127 10.12 -7.25 8.47
N PHE A 128 11.16 -6.51 8.06
CA PHE A 128 12.53 -6.98 8.01
C PHE A 128 13.51 -5.95 8.60
N GLU A 129 14.61 -6.42 9.19
CA GLU A 129 15.70 -5.55 9.67
C GLU A 129 16.55 -5.04 8.49
N GLN A 130 16.80 -5.92 7.52
CA GLN A 130 17.50 -5.60 6.28
C GLN A 130 16.68 -6.07 5.09
N PHE A 131 16.86 -5.42 3.95
CA PHE A 131 16.25 -5.89 2.71
C PHE A 131 17.15 -5.58 1.51
N ILE A 132 17.01 -6.40 0.48
CA ILE A 132 17.74 -6.27 -0.77
C ILE A 132 16.70 -5.99 -1.86
N GLU A 133 16.86 -4.87 -2.54
CA GLU A 133 16.01 -4.45 -3.64
C GLU A 133 16.31 -5.25 -4.90
N SER A 134 15.29 -5.89 -5.50
CA SER A 134 15.39 -6.53 -6.81
C SER A 134 14.43 -5.86 -7.81
N GLY A 135 14.94 -4.85 -8.52
CA GLY A 135 14.18 -4.17 -9.57
C GLY A 135 14.06 -5.03 -10.83
N CYS A 136 12.85 -5.22 -11.32
CA CYS A 136 12.55 -5.98 -12.53
C CYS A 136 11.95 -5.07 -13.62
N ALA A 137 12.16 -5.41 -14.89
CA ALA A 137 11.61 -4.66 -16.02
C ALA A 137 10.15 -5.02 -16.34
N LYS A 138 9.75 -6.26 -16.06
CA LYS A 138 8.39 -6.78 -16.35
C LYS A 138 7.82 -7.53 -15.16
N PHE A 139 6.49 -7.58 -15.06
CA PHE A 139 5.81 -8.38 -14.03
C PHE A 139 6.14 -9.87 -14.12
N THR A 140 6.29 -10.42 -15.34
CA THR A 140 6.71 -11.81 -15.56
C THR A 140 8.01 -12.15 -14.84
N ASP A 141 8.97 -11.22 -14.86
CA ASP A 141 10.30 -11.42 -14.29
C ASP A 141 10.24 -11.42 -12.76
N ILE A 142 9.36 -10.58 -12.18
CA ILE A 142 9.10 -10.54 -10.73
C ILE A 142 8.60 -11.90 -10.24
N PHE A 143 7.56 -12.44 -10.89
CA PHE A 143 6.99 -13.74 -10.53
C PHE A 143 8.03 -14.84 -10.67
N HIS A 144 8.74 -14.91 -11.80
CA HIS A 144 9.77 -15.90 -12.04
C HIS A 144 10.90 -15.84 -10.99
N GLN A 145 11.37 -14.65 -10.60
CA GLN A 145 12.40 -14.53 -9.57
C GLN A 145 11.97 -15.09 -8.22
N VAL A 146 10.71 -14.87 -7.81
CA VAL A 146 10.22 -15.41 -6.54
C VAL A 146 10.00 -16.91 -6.64
N GLU A 147 9.39 -17.40 -7.74
CA GLU A 147 9.14 -18.83 -7.96
C GLU A 147 10.44 -19.65 -7.97
N THR A 148 11.50 -19.11 -8.60
CA THR A 148 12.83 -19.75 -8.63
C THR A 148 13.68 -19.50 -7.39
N GLY A 149 13.24 -18.64 -6.47
CA GLY A 149 13.96 -18.31 -5.24
C GLY A 149 15.13 -17.35 -5.37
N GLN A 150 15.21 -16.64 -6.50
CA GLN A 150 16.14 -15.51 -6.67
C GLN A 150 15.70 -14.29 -5.84
N ALA A 151 14.41 -14.15 -5.61
CA ALA A 151 13.81 -13.24 -4.64
C ALA A 151 12.97 -14.03 -3.63
N ASP A 152 12.76 -13.46 -2.44
CA ASP A 152 12.01 -14.10 -1.35
C ASP A 152 10.54 -13.64 -1.37
N TYR A 153 10.32 -12.38 -1.72
CA TYR A 153 9.01 -11.75 -1.84
C TYR A 153 8.88 -10.96 -3.14
N ALA A 154 7.66 -10.78 -3.62
CA ALA A 154 7.33 -9.82 -4.67
C ALA A 154 6.29 -8.82 -4.17
N VAL A 155 6.45 -7.55 -4.53
CA VAL A 155 5.45 -6.50 -4.31
C VAL A 155 4.94 -6.03 -5.67
N VAL A 156 3.67 -6.33 -5.95
CA VAL A 156 3.05 -6.09 -7.27
C VAL A 156 1.76 -5.28 -7.12
N PRO A 157 1.56 -4.20 -7.91
CA PRO A 157 0.32 -3.45 -7.91
C PRO A 157 -0.78 -4.26 -8.58
N ILE A 158 -1.97 -4.33 -7.99
CA ILE A 158 -3.09 -5.11 -8.53
C ILE A 158 -4.22 -4.21 -9.07
N GLU A 159 -4.42 -3.04 -8.46
CA GLU A 159 -5.43 -2.08 -8.88
C GLU A 159 -5.07 -0.67 -8.42
N ASN A 160 -5.55 0.33 -9.14
CA ASN A 160 -5.49 1.73 -8.77
C ASN A 160 -6.89 2.35 -8.86
N THR A 161 -7.26 3.19 -7.89
CA THR A 161 -8.60 3.78 -7.81
C THR A 161 -8.95 4.72 -8.95
N SER A 162 -7.96 5.17 -9.73
CA SER A 162 -8.14 6.04 -10.89
C SER A 162 -8.02 5.29 -12.24
N SER A 163 -7.08 4.34 -12.38
CA SER A 163 -6.87 3.61 -13.64
C SER A 163 -7.49 2.20 -13.69
N GLY A 164 -8.04 1.72 -12.58
CA GLY A 164 -8.65 0.38 -12.49
C GLY A 164 -7.63 -0.75 -12.31
N ALA A 165 -8.03 -1.96 -12.72
CA ALA A 165 -7.29 -3.20 -12.58
C ALA A 165 -6.02 -3.25 -13.44
N ILE A 166 -4.97 -3.89 -12.92
CA ILE A 166 -3.71 -4.12 -13.64
C ILE A 166 -3.72 -5.55 -14.17
N ASN A 167 -4.28 -5.69 -15.39
CA ASN A 167 -4.59 -6.97 -16.01
C ASN A 167 -3.41 -7.94 -16.08
N ASP A 168 -2.21 -7.46 -16.42
CA ASP A 168 -1.00 -8.29 -16.50
C ASP A 168 -0.72 -9.04 -15.19
N VAL A 169 -1.00 -8.42 -14.04
CA VAL A 169 -0.79 -9.04 -12.73
C VAL A 169 -1.88 -10.08 -12.45
N TYR A 170 -3.14 -9.82 -12.81
CA TYR A 170 -4.20 -10.83 -12.71
C TYR A 170 -3.89 -12.07 -13.53
N ASP A 171 -3.45 -11.87 -14.78
CA ASP A 171 -3.17 -12.97 -15.69
C ASP A 171 -2.00 -13.82 -15.18
N LEU A 172 -0.99 -13.20 -14.54
CA LEU A 172 0.09 -13.93 -13.86
C LEU A 172 -0.37 -14.68 -12.60
N LEU A 173 -1.27 -14.08 -11.81
CA LEU A 173 -1.84 -14.72 -10.61
C LEU A 173 -2.64 -15.99 -10.94
N GLN A 174 -3.22 -16.09 -12.14
CA GLN A 174 -3.93 -17.30 -12.57
C GLN A 174 -3.02 -18.53 -12.60
N HIS A 175 -1.78 -18.36 -13.07
CA HIS A 175 -0.85 -19.47 -13.34
C HIS A 175 0.23 -19.65 -12.28
N THR A 176 0.39 -18.69 -11.36
CA THR A 176 1.48 -18.72 -10.39
C THR A 176 1.39 -19.87 -9.38
N SER A 177 2.54 -20.32 -8.90
CA SER A 177 2.65 -21.20 -7.72
C SER A 177 2.76 -20.42 -6.40
N LEU A 178 2.88 -19.09 -6.47
CA LEU A 178 3.05 -18.23 -5.31
C LEU A 178 1.75 -18.07 -4.51
N SER A 179 1.92 -17.72 -3.24
CA SER A 179 0.83 -17.37 -2.33
C SER A 179 0.86 -15.88 -2.01
N ILE A 180 -0.31 -15.26 -1.91
CA ILE A 180 -0.46 -13.91 -1.37
C ILE A 180 -0.29 -13.99 0.15
N VAL A 181 0.71 -13.29 0.67
CA VAL A 181 1.10 -13.27 2.09
C VAL A 181 0.90 -11.90 2.74
N GLY A 182 0.49 -10.91 1.97
CA GLY A 182 0.21 -9.57 2.44
C GLY A 182 -0.43 -8.71 1.36
N GLU A 183 -0.94 -7.56 1.78
CA GLU A 183 -1.37 -6.49 0.91
C GLU A 183 -0.90 -5.16 1.50
N MET A 184 -0.86 -4.12 0.68
CA MET A 184 -0.67 -2.76 1.16
C MET A 184 -1.31 -1.75 0.21
N THR A 185 -1.55 -0.55 0.70
CA THR A 185 -2.04 0.56 -0.12
C THR A 185 -1.07 1.74 -0.07
N VAL A 186 -0.82 2.35 -1.22
CA VAL A 186 0.04 3.52 -1.35
C VAL A 186 -0.76 4.64 -2.00
N THR A 187 -0.77 5.80 -1.35
CA THR A 187 -1.36 7.02 -1.91
C THR A 187 -0.45 7.56 -3.01
N ILE A 188 -1.07 7.92 -4.13
CA ILE A 188 -0.39 8.36 -5.35
C ILE A 188 -0.51 9.87 -5.47
N ASP A 189 0.46 10.56 -4.89
CA ASP A 189 0.57 12.01 -4.90
C ASP A 189 1.63 12.47 -5.91
N HIS A 190 1.18 13.19 -6.94
CA HIS A 190 2.06 13.74 -7.96
C HIS A 190 2.54 15.13 -7.58
N CYS A 191 3.81 15.40 -7.87
CA CYS A 191 4.48 16.68 -7.68
C CYS A 191 5.13 17.11 -8.99
N VAL A 192 5.27 18.43 -9.16
CA VAL A 192 6.19 19.01 -10.14
C VAL A 192 7.58 18.98 -9.51
N LEU A 193 8.50 18.29 -10.15
CA LEU A 193 9.85 18.02 -9.65
C LEU A 193 10.90 18.68 -10.55
N VAL A 194 11.87 19.35 -9.95
CA VAL A 194 12.89 20.15 -10.65
C VAL A 194 14.27 19.92 -10.05
N SER A 195 15.34 20.12 -10.82
CA SER A 195 16.73 19.90 -10.38
C SER A 195 17.33 21.07 -9.59
N GLY A 196 16.67 22.22 -9.55
CA GLY A 196 17.12 23.40 -8.81
C GLY A 196 16.05 24.47 -8.68
N ALA A 197 16.43 25.62 -8.13
CA ALA A 197 15.52 26.75 -7.94
C ALA A 197 15.02 27.28 -9.30
N THR A 198 13.72 27.17 -9.53
CA THR A 198 13.02 27.64 -10.73
C THR A 198 11.58 27.99 -10.36
N ASP A 199 10.86 28.62 -11.29
CA ASP A 199 9.45 28.97 -11.15
C ASP A 199 8.59 28.21 -12.17
N LEU A 200 7.32 28.01 -11.84
CA LEU A 200 6.36 27.31 -12.71
C LEU A 200 6.23 27.95 -14.10
N ASN A 201 6.44 29.27 -14.20
CA ASN A 201 6.35 30.03 -15.46
C ASN A 201 7.61 29.89 -16.34
N THR A 202 8.71 29.37 -15.80
CA THR A 202 9.97 29.15 -16.54
C THR A 202 10.04 27.77 -17.18
N ILE A 203 9.18 26.85 -16.74
CA ILE A 203 9.10 25.49 -17.28
C ILE A 203 8.56 25.54 -18.71
N GLU A 204 9.30 24.91 -19.62
CA GLU A 204 8.92 24.75 -21.03
C GLU A 204 8.51 23.31 -21.34
N THR A 205 9.11 22.31 -20.69
CA THR A 205 8.83 20.88 -20.94
C THR A 205 8.63 20.11 -19.65
N VAL A 206 7.59 19.27 -19.62
CA VAL A 206 7.31 18.35 -18.51
C VAL A 206 7.35 16.91 -18.99
N TYR A 207 8.11 16.09 -18.27
CA TYR A 207 8.29 14.65 -18.54
C TYR A 207 7.49 13.80 -17.56
N SER A 208 6.85 12.74 -18.04
CA SER A 208 6.27 11.66 -17.21
C SER A 208 5.69 10.53 -18.06
N HIS A 209 5.32 9.43 -17.41
CA HIS A 209 4.39 8.46 -17.98
C HIS A 209 3.04 9.13 -18.35
N PRO A 210 2.29 8.64 -19.36
CA PRO A 210 0.98 9.18 -19.74
C PRO A 210 -0.05 9.25 -18.61
N GLN A 211 -0.05 8.28 -17.70
CA GLN A 211 -1.07 8.18 -16.65
C GLN A 211 -1.07 9.38 -15.66
N PRO A 212 0.07 9.79 -15.07
CA PRO A 212 0.12 11.02 -14.26
C PRO A 212 -0.39 12.27 -14.99
N PHE A 213 -0.13 12.43 -16.29
CA PHE A 213 -0.67 13.57 -17.05
C PHE A 213 -2.20 13.54 -17.13
N GLN A 214 -2.78 12.36 -17.34
CA GLN A 214 -4.24 12.19 -17.32
C GLN A 214 -4.81 12.47 -15.92
N GLN A 215 -4.14 11.99 -14.88
CA GLN A 215 -4.54 12.18 -13.48
C GLN A 215 -4.40 13.64 -13.01
N CYS A 216 -3.54 14.43 -13.63
CA CYS A 216 -3.26 15.83 -13.28
C CYS A 216 -3.77 16.84 -14.31
N SER A 217 -4.64 16.43 -15.23
CA SER A 217 -5.03 17.28 -16.39
C SER A 217 -5.64 18.63 -16.00
N LYS A 218 -6.40 18.72 -14.89
CA LYS A 218 -6.96 19.99 -14.39
C LYS A 218 -5.88 20.96 -13.88
N PHE A 219 -4.79 20.44 -13.32
CA PHE A 219 -3.65 21.25 -12.92
C PHE A 219 -2.87 21.72 -14.15
N LEU A 220 -2.60 20.81 -15.08
CA LEU A 220 -1.83 21.08 -16.29
C LEU A 220 -2.51 22.08 -17.23
N SER A 221 -3.85 22.14 -17.25
CA SER A 221 -4.57 23.14 -18.06
C SER A 221 -4.29 24.58 -17.65
N ARG A 222 -3.73 24.83 -16.45
CA ARG A 222 -3.25 26.15 -16.02
C ARG A 222 -1.98 26.59 -16.74
N TYR A 223 -1.25 25.65 -17.33
CA TYR A 223 0.04 25.88 -17.98
C TYR A 223 0.02 25.38 -19.44
N PRO A 224 -0.79 25.98 -20.33
CA PRO A 224 -0.97 25.50 -21.70
C PRO A 224 0.29 25.62 -22.57
N HIS A 225 1.30 26.37 -22.12
CA HIS A 225 2.58 26.54 -22.80
C HIS A 225 3.57 25.40 -22.51
N TRP A 226 3.30 24.54 -21.51
CA TRP A 226 4.15 23.40 -21.20
C TRP A 226 4.05 22.34 -22.31
N LYS A 227 5.20 21.98 -22.87
CA LYS A 227 5.33 20.82 -23.75
C LYS A 227 5.31 19.54 -22.91
N ILE A 228 4.33 18.68 -23.18
CA ILE A 228 4.26 17.34 -22.57
C ILE A 228 5.12 16.38 -23.38
N ASP A 229 6.05 15.69 -22.72
CA ASP A 229 6.86 14.64 -23.33
C ASP A 229 6.75 13.33 -22.51
N TYR A 230 6.43 12.24 -23.21
CA TYR A 230 6.09 10.98 -22.56
C TYR A 230 7.34 10.13 -22.32
N THR A 231 7.40 9.51 -21.16
CA THR A 231 8.44 8.55 -20.78
C THR A 231 7.80 7.20 -20.43
N GLU A 232 8.64 6.16 -20.39
CA GLU A 232 8.22 4.80 -20.01
C GLU A 232 7.77 4.68 -18.54
N SER A 233 8.23 5.57 -17.66
CA SER A 233 7.83 5.62 -16.26
C SER A 233 8.00 7.02 -15.65
N THR A 234 7.39 7.27 -14.49
CA THR A 234 7.62 8.49 -13.70
C THR A 234 9.06 8.61 -13.24
N SER A 235 9.68 7.50 -12.86
CA SER A 235 11.09 7.46 -12.48
C SER A 235 12.02 7.81 -13.65
N ALA A 236 11.74 7.31 -14.86
CA ALA A 236 12.53 7.65 -16.04
C ALA A 236 12.44 9.15 -16.38
N ALA A 237 11.29 9.78 -16.11
CA ALA A 237 11.16 11.23 -16.22
C ALA A 237 11.99 11.98 -15.19
N MET A 238 12.02 11.52 -13.93
CA MET A 238 12.86 12.11 -12.88
C MET A 238 14.34 12.03 -13.26
N GLU A 239 14.79 10.87 -13.72
CA GLU A 239 16.18 10.68 -14.17
C GLU A 239 16.52 11.63 -15.32
N LYS A 240 15.64 11.76 -16.32
CA LYS A 240 15.83 12.67 -17.47
C LYS A 240 15.97 14.13 -17.02
N VAL A 241 15.19 14.56 -16.04
CA VAL A 241 15.24 15.93 -15.50
C VAL A 241 16.48 16.16 -14.65
N ALA A 242 16.88 15.18 -13.85
CA ALA A 242 18.11 15.22 -13.07
C ALA A 242 19.34 15.34 -14.01
N GLN A 243 19.38 14.54 -15.08
CA GLN A 243 20.45 14.58 -16.08
C GLN A 243 20.46 15.89 -16.89
N ALA A 244 19.29 16.41 -17.25
CA ALA A 244 19.19 17.66 -18.01
C ALA A 244 19.66 18.88 -17.21
N ASN A 245 19.53 18.85 -15.88
CA ASN A 245 19.94 19.90 -14.95
C ASN A 245 19.62 21.33 -15.43
N SER A 246 18.39 21.53 -15.93
CA SER A 246 17.95 22.76 -16.57
C SER A 246 16.72 23.33 -15.84
N PRO A 247 16.64 24.65 -15.64
CA PRO A 247 15.49 25.28 -14.99
C PRO A 247 14.22 25.27 -15.84
N ARG A 248 14.33 24.87 -17.12
CA ARG A 248 13.22 24.86 -18.10
C ARG A 248 12.51 23.52 -18.20
N VAL A 249 12.95 22.51 -17.46
CA VAL A 249 12.37 21.17 -17.50
C VAL A 249 11.90 20.73 -16.13
N ALA A 250 10.81 19.97 -16.09
CA ALA A 250 10.29 19.37 -14.88
C ALA A 250 9.82 17.94 -15.10
N ALA A 251 9.77 17.15 -14.03
CA ALA A 251 9.19 15.81 -14.03
C ALA A 251 7.88 15.83 -13.23
N LEU A 252 6.93 15.01 -13.65
CA LEU A 252 5.70 14.76 -12.91
C LEU A 252 5.79 13.38 -12.25
N GLY A 253 5.73 13.32 -10.92
CA GLY A 253 5.82 12.06 -10.18
C GLY A 253 5.86 12.22 -8.66
N SER A 254 6.20 11.15 -7.94
CA SER A 254 6.21 11.15 -6.47
C SER A 254 7.34 12.01 -5.89
N GLU A 255 7.06 12.69 -4.78
CA GLU A 255 8.06 13.44 -3.99
C GLU A 255 9.23 12.54 -3.56
N ALA A 256 8.91 11.36 -3.03
CA ALA A 256 9.92 10.39 -2.61
C ALA A 256 10.79 9.87 -3.77
N GLY A 257 10.20 9.67 -4.96
CA GLY A 257 10.95 9.35 -6.17
C GLY A 257 11.87 10.50 -6.57
N GLY A 258 11.36 11.73 -6.58
CA GLY A 258 12.14 12.93 -6.90
C GLY A 258 13.38 13.09 -6.00
N MET A 259 13.22 12.92 -4.68
CA MET A 259 14.32 12.99 -3.73
C MET A 259 15.43 11.95 -4.00
N LEU A 260 15.08 10.73 -4.44
CA LEU A 260 16.06 9.70 -4.80
C LEU A 260 16.91 10.11 -6.01
N HIS A 261 16.37 10.95 -6.89
CA HIS A 261 17.07 11.50 -8.06
C HIS A 261 17.66 12.89 -7.80
N GLY A 262 17.66 13.36 -6.54
CA GLY A 262 18.17 14.69 -6.17
C GLY A 262 17.29 15.86 -6.62
N LEU A 263 16.03 15.61 -6.98
CA LEU A 263 15.07 16.62 -7.38
C LEU A 263 14.35 17.23 -6.18
N GLN A 264 13.92 18.47 -6.34
CA GLN A 264 13.16 19.23 -5.36
C GLN A 264 11.70 19.35 -5.81
N VAL A 265 10.78 19.35 -4.84
CA VAL A 265 9.36 19.62 -5.10
C VAL A 265 9.19 21.11 -5.33
N LEU A 266 8.76 21.47 -6.55
CA LEU A 266 8.35 22.84 -6.87
C LEU A 266 6.90 23.09 -6.47
N GLU A 267 6.01 22.14 -6.73
CA GLU A 267 4.58 22.26 -6.45
C GLU A 267 3.98 20.87 -6.20
N ARG A 268 3.14 20.74 -5.18
CA ARG A 268 2.33 19.53 -4.94
C ARG A 268 1.01 19.64 -5.69
N ILE A 269 0.66 18.62 -6.46
CA ILE A 269 -0.50 18.69 -7.34
C ILE A 269 -1.70 18.04 -6.67
N ALA A 270 -2.80 18.79 -6.61
CA ALA A 270 -4.10 18.19 -6.35
C ALA A 270 -4.51 17.36 -7.58
N ALA A 271 -4.41 16.04 -7.47
CA ALA A 271 -4.86 15.13 -8.52
C ALA A 271 -6.36 15.33 -8.81
N ASN A 272 -6.79 14.95 -10.02
CA ASN A 272 -8.18 15.09 -10.46
C ASN A 272 -9.17 14.35 -9.54
N GLN A 273 -8.71 13.26 -8.91
CA GLN A 273 -9.40 12.46 -7.92
C GLN A 273 -8.63 12.54 -6.60
N THR A 274 -9.32 12.91 -5.52
CA THR A 274 -8.73 13.16 -4.21
C THR A 274 -8.20 11.91 -3.51
N GLN A 275 -8.73 10.73 -3.83
CA GLN A 275 -8.30 9.45 -3.26
C GLN A 275 -7.70 8.57 -4.36
N ASN A 276 -6.53 8.97 -4.86
CA ASN A 276 -5.74 8.17 -5.81
C ASN A 276 -4.86 7.20 -5.04
N ILE A 277 -5.24 5.93 -5.01
CA ILE A 277 -4.61 4.90 -4.19
C ILE A 277 -4.33 3.70 -5.08
N THR A 278 -3.12 3.17 -4.98
CA THR A 278 -2.77 1.89 -5.59
C THR A 278 -2.67 0.82 -4.51
N ARG A 279 -3.37 -0.29 -4.72
CA ARG A 279 -3.25 -1.48 -3.88
C ARG A 279 -2.18 -2.40 -4.45
N PHE A 280 -1.32 -2.90 -3.58
CA PHE A 280 -0.27 -3.84 -3.87
C PHE A 280 -0.52 -5.15 -3.13
N LEU A 281 -0.13 -6.25 -3.75
CA LEU A 281 -0.07 -7.57 -3.14
C LEU A 281 1.37 -7.94 -2.86
N VAL A 282 1.58 -8.65 -1.76
CA VAL A 282 2.86 -9.26 -1.40
C VAL A 282 2.76 -10.75 -1.66
N LEU A 283 3.64 -11.27 -2.52
CA LEU A 283 3.67 -12.68 -2.89
C LEU A 283 4.91 -13.36 -2.33
N ALA A 284 4.78 -14.63 -1.92
CA ALA A 284 5.90 -15.48 -1.53
C ALA A 284 5.65 -16.93 -1.98
N ARG A 285 6.70 -17.75 -1.98
CA ARG A 285 6.59 -19.18 -2.36
C ARG A 285 5.79 -20.02 -1.37
N LYS A 286 5.83 -19.65 -0.08
CA LYS A 286 5.12 -20.36 0.98
C LYS A 286 3.98 -19.48 1.47
N ALA A 287 2.79 -20.09 1.57
CA ALA A 287 1.68 -19.49 2.28
C ALA A 287 2.06 -19.25 3.75
N ILE A 288 1.37 -18.29 4.36
CA ILE A 288 1.47 -18.00 5.79
C ILE A 288 0.18 -18.42 6.48
N ASN A 289 0.29 -18.75 7.76
CA ASN A 289 -0.84 -18.85 8.64
C ASN A 289 -1.15 -17.45 9.18
N VAL A 290 -2.42 -17.15 9.40
CA VAL A 290 -2.86 -15.86 9.94
C VAL A 290 -3.50 -16.10 11.30
N SER A 291 -3.07 -15.37 12.33
CA SER A 291 -3.69 -15.48 13.65
C SER A 291 -5.16 -15.04 13.60
N ASP A 292 -6.02 -15.75 14.33
CA ASP A 292 -7.42 -15.39 14.59
C ASP A 292 -7.60 -14.09 15.39
N GLN A 293 -6.53 -13.59 16.04
CA GLN A 293 -6.52 -12.32 16.80
C GLN A 293 -6.47 -11.08 15.91
N ILE A 294 -6.29 -11.25 14.59
CA ILE A 294 -6.21 -10.15 13.63
C ILE A 294 -7.15 -10.37 12.44
N PRO A 295 -7.68 -9.29 11.85
CA PRO A 295 -8.47 -9.40 10.63
C PRO A 295 -7.66 -10.01 9.48
N ALA A 296 -8.26 -11.00 8.82
CA ALA A 296 -7.66 -11.70 7.69
C ALA A 296 -8.49 -11.49 6.43
N LYS A 297 -7.81 -11.55 5.28
CA LYS A 297 -8.42 -11.59 3.96
C LYS A 297 -7.95 -12.86 3.27
N THR A 298 -8.89 -13.59 2.68
CA THR A 298 -8.61 -14.75 1.83
C THR A 298 -8.98 -14.41 0.40
N THR A 299 -8.02 -14.58 -0.50
CA THR A 299 -8.23 -14.40 -1.93
C THR A 299 -8.50 -15.74 -2.59
N LEU A 300 -9.60 -15.81 -3.34
CA LEU A 300 -10.02 -16.97 -4.12
C LEU A 300 -9.98 -16.65 -5.61
N LEU A 301 -9.65 -17.67 -6.38
CA LEU A 301 -9.78 -17.69 -7.83
C LEU A 301 -10.75 -18.82 -8.17
N ILE A 302 -11.94 -18.49 -8.66
CA ILE A 302 -12.98 -19.48 -8.98
C ILE A 302 -13.35 -19.42 -10.46
N ALA A 303 -13.55 -20.57 -11.08
CA ALA A 303 -14.20 -20.68 -12.38
C ALA A 303 -15.57 -21.31 -12.20
N THR A 304 -16.63 -20.62 -12.62
CA THR A 304 -18.00 -21.13 -12.55
C THR A 304 -18.40 -21.82 -13.85
N GLY A 305 -19.46 -22.64 -13.81
CA GLY A 305 -20.04 -23.18 -15.04
C GLY A 305 -20.69 -22.10 -15.92
N GLN A 306 -21.00 -22.43 -17.18
CA GLN A 306 -21.64 -21.52 -18.16
C GLN A 306 -23.18 -21.55 -18.11
N GLN A 307 -23.76 -21.95 -16.97
CA GLN A 307 -25.21 -21.99 -16.76
C GLN A 307 -25.75 -20.67 -16.21
N ALA A 308 -27.00 -20.34 -16.52
CA ALA A 308 -27.64 -19.15 -15.99
C ALA A 308 -27.61 -19.16 -14.46
N GLY A 309 -27.13 -18.07 -13.86
CA GLY A 309 -27.04 -17.93 -12.40
C GLY A 309 -25.82 -18.59 -11.75
N ALA A 310 -24.87 -19.18 -12.49
CA ALA A 310 -23.73 -19.89 -11.89
C ALA A 310 -22.90 -19.03 -10.91
N LEU A 311 -22.60 -17.77 -11.26
CA LEU A 311 -21.94 -16.83 -10.35
C LEU A 311 -22.84 -16.44 -9.19
N VAL A 312 -24.14 -16.29 -9.41
CA VAL A 312 -25.10 -15.95 -8.36
C VAL A 312 -25.09 -17.03 -7.28
N GLU A 313 -25.15 -18.31 -7.67
CA GLU A 313 -25.07 -19.43 -6.72
C GLU A 313 -23.79 -19.36 -5.87
N ALA A 314 -22.63 -19.10 -6.48
CA ALA A 314 -21.38 -18.93 -5.73
C ALA A 314 -21.43 -17.76 -4.73
N LEU A 315 -22.01 -16.62 -5.12
CA LEU A 315 -22.17 -15.48 -4.23
C LEU A 315 -23.22 -15.73 -3.12
N LEU A 316 -24.25 -16.54 -3.39
CA LEU A 316 -25.24 -16.95 -2.40
C LEU A 316 -24.61 -17.79 -1.28
N VAL A 317 -23.66 -18.67 -1.60
CA VAL A 317 -22.88 -19.41 -0.59
C VAL A 317 -22.19 -18.44 0.37
N LEU A 318 -21.43 -17.48 -0.15
CA LEU A 318 -20.73 -16.50 0.69
C LEU A 318 -21.71 -15.71 1.58
N ARG A 319 -22.85 -15.29 1.02
CA ARG A 319 -23.90 -14.58 1.77
C ARG A 319 -24.49 -15.44 2.87
N ASN A 320 -24.80 -16.72 2.61
CA ASN A 320 -25.42 -17.62 3.58
C ASN A 320 -24.50 -17.90 4.78
N HIS A 321 -23.17 -17.88 4.56
CA HIS A 321 -22.16 -17.96 5.60
C HIS A 321 -21.81 -16.59 6.23
N ASN A 322 -22.48 -15.50 5.83
CA ASN A 322 -22.22 -14.12 6.27
C ASN A 322 -20.77 -13.66 6.01
N LEU A 323 -20.17 -14.13 4.91
CA LEU A 323 -18.82 -13.75 4.50
C LEU A 323 -18.86 -12.46 3.67
N ILE A 324 -18.14 -11.43 4.12
CA ILE A 324 -18.05 -10.14 3.44
C ILE A 324 -17.05 -10.26 2.29
N MET A 325 -17.52 -9.95 1.07
CA MET A 325 -16.67 -9.84 -0.11
C MET A 325 -16.24 -8.39 -0.32
N THR A 326 -14.93 -8.14 -0.39
CA THR A 326 -14.38 -6.79 -0.64
C THR A 326 -14.04 -6.54 -2.10
N LYS A 327 -13.93 -7.61 -2.90
CA LYS A 327 -13.59 -7.51 -4.32
C LYS A 327 -14.17 -8.67 -5.11
N LEU A 328 -14.64 -8.37 -6.32
CA LEU A 328 -15.01 -9.31 -7.36
C LEU A 328 -14.51 -8.76 -8.69
N GLU A 329 -13.61 -9.48 -9.36
CA GLU A 329 -13.08 -9.12 -10.68
C GLU A 329 -13.23 -10.32 -11.61
N SER A 330 -13.76 -10.12 -12.82
CA SER A 330 -13.82 -11.17 -13.84
C SER A 330 -12.66 -11.06 -14.83
N ARG A 331 -12.12 -12.20 -15.23
CA ARG A 331 -11.07 -12.31 -16.24
C ARG A 331 -11.38 -13.47 -17.19
N PRO A 332 -11.16 -13.30 -18.51
CA PRO A 332 -11.28 -14.42 -19.44
C PRO A 332 -10.20 -15.46 -19.16
N ILE A 333 -10.55 -16.75 -19.30
CA ILE A 333 -9.58 -17.84 -19.19
C ILE A 333 -8.85 -17.98 -20.53
N HIS A 334 -7.54 -17.74 -20.53
CA HIS A 334 -6.71 -17.92 -21.72
C HIS A 334 -6.77 -19.38 -22.20
N GLY A 335 -7.14 -19.57 -23.46
CA GLY A 335 -7.27 -20.89 -24.09
C GLY A 335 -8.68 -21.50 -24.05
N ASN A 336 -9.61 -20.97 -23.24
CA ASN A 336 -11.01 -21.38 -23.22
C ASN A 336 -11.93 -20.17 -23.51
N PRO A 337 -12.27 -19.93 -24.78
CA PRO A 337 -13.14 -18.82 -25.16
C PRO A 337 -14.46 -18.85 -24.36
N TRP A 338 -14.91 -17.69 -23.88
CA TRP A 338 -16.17 -17.50 -23.15
C TRP A 338 -16.26 -18.16 -21.76
N GLU A 339 -15.15 -18.71 -21.26
CA GLU A 339 -15.05 -19.07 -19.85
C GLU A 339 -14.44 -17.91 -19.06
N GLU A 340 -15.09 -17.55 -17.97
CA GLU A 340 -14.65 -16.49 -17.07
C GLU A 340 -14.17 -17.10 -15.76
N MET A 341 -13.13 -16.49 -15.23
CA MET A 341 -12.58 -16.74 -13.92
C MET A 341 -12.78 -15.50 -13.07
N PHE A 342 -13.25 -15.71 -11.84
CA PHE A 342 -13.54 -14.66 -10.89
C PHE A 342 -12.48 -14.65 -9.81
N TYR A 343 -11.90 -13.49 -9.58
CA TYR A 343 -11.03 -13.19 -8.46
C TYR A 343 -11.88 -12.57 -7.34
N LEU A 344 -11.87 -13.18 -6.17
CA LEU A 344 -12.64 -12.75 -5.02
C LEU A 344 -11.73 -12.49 -3.84
N ASP A 345 -11.93 -11.35 -3.18
CA ASP A 345 -11.38 -11.12 -1.84
C ASP A 345 -12.50 -11.25 -0.80
N VAL A 346 -12.30 -12.14 0.17
CA VAL A 346 -13.24 -12.41 1.24
C VAL A 346 -12.60 -12.04 2.58
N GLN A 347 -13.29 -11.26 3.41
CA GLN A 347 -12.86 -10.91 4.76
C GLN A 347 -13.08 -12.07 5.73
N ALA A 348 -12.26 -13.10 5.62
CA ALA A 348 -12.23 -14.21 6.55
C ALA A 348 -10.86 -14.87 6.57
N ASN A 349 -10.54 -15.44 7.73
CA ASN A 349 -9.39 -16.31 7.89
C ASN A 349 -9.71 -17.67 7.24
N LEU A 350 -8.77 -18.17 6.43
CA LEU A 350 -8.87 -19.47 5.78
C LEU A 350 -9.17 -20.60 6.78
N GLU A 351 -8.56 -20.58 7.96
CA GLU A 351 -8.73 -21.64 8.98
C GLU A 351 -10.06 -21.54 9.76
N SER A 352 -10.82 -20.46 9.58
CA SER A 352 -12.10 -20.31 10.28
C SER A 352 -13.11 -21.35 9.82
N GLN A 353 -13.91 -21.86 10.76
CA GLN A 353 -14.91 -22.89 10.47
C GLN A 353 -15.94 -22.41 9.42
N VAL A 354 -16.31 -21.13 9.49
CA VAL A 354 -17.22 -20.49 8.52
C VAL A 354 -16.61 -20.50 7.12
N MET A 355 -15.35 -20.10 6.98
CA MET A 355 -14.65 -20.10 5.69
C MET A 355 -14.46 -21.52 5.14
N GLN A 356 -14.08 -22.49 5.98
CA GLN A 356 -13.93 -23.89 5.56
C GLN A 356 -15.26 -24.49 5.08
N SER A 357 -16.36 -24.14 5.74
CA SER A 357 -17.71 -24.58 5.35
C SER A 357 -18.12 -23.98 4.00
N ALA A 358 -17.88 -22.68 3.81
CA ALA A 358 -18.14 -21.99 2.54
C ALA A 358 -17.27 -22.54 1.40
N LEU A 359 -15.98 -22.81 1.64
CA LEU A 359 -15.07 -23.37 0.63
C LEU A 359 -15.52 -24.77 0.18
N LYS A 360 -16.01 -25.59 1.11
CA LYS A 360 -16.54 -26.92 0.78
C LYS A 360 -17.74 -26.79 -0.17
N GLU A 361 -18.70 -25.95 0.17
CA GLU A 361 -19.91 -25.72 -0.63
C GLU A 361 -19.58 -25.09 -2.00
N LEU A 362 -18.66 -24.10 -2.04
CA LEU A 362 -18.14 -23.53 -3.30
C LEU A 362 -17.46 -24.59 -4.17
N GLY A 363 -16.71 -25.51 -3.58
CA GLY A 363 -16.03 -26.60 -4.30
C GLY A 363 -17.00 -27.58 -4.97
N GLU A 364 -18.22 -27.72 -4.47
CA GLU A 364 -19.25 -28.59 -5.06
C GLU A 364 -19.94 -27.95 -6.28
N ILE A 365 -20.01 -26.61 -6.35
CA ILE A 365 -20.74 -25.89 -7.39
C ILE A 365 -19.85 -25.22 -8.45
N THR A 366 -18.57 -24.99 -8.13
CA THR A 366 -17.61 -24.38 -9.05
C THR A 366 -16.85 -25.43 -9.84
N ARG A 367 -16.44 -25.09 -11.07
CA ARG A 367 -15.65 -25.99 -11.93
C ARG A 367 -14.22 -26.13 -11.42
N SER A 368 -13.65 -25.03 -10.96
CA SER A 368 -12.36 -25.01 -10.29
C SER A 368 -12.33 -23.89 -9.26
N MET A 369 -11.58 -24.12 -8.20
CA MET A 369 -11.33 -23.14 -7.16
C MET A 369 -9.88 -23.28 -6.70
N LYS A 370 -9.20 -22.14 -6.58
CA LYS A 370 -7.84 -22.04 -6.04
C LYS A 370 -7.82 -20.95 -4.99
N VAL A 371 -7.29 -21.27 -3.82
CA VAL A 371 -6.96 -20.27 -2.81
C VAL A 371 -5.61 -19.66 -3.19
N LEU A 372 -5.58 -18.36 -3.48
CA LEU A 372 -4.34 -17.64 -3.80
C LEU A 372 -3.57 -17.23 -2.55
N GLY A 373 -4.23 -17.12 -1.40
CA GLY A 373 -3.58 -16.85 -0.13
C GLY A 373 -4.55 -16.39 0.94
N CYS A 374 -4.13 -16.51 2.20
CA CYS A 374 -4.77 -15.92 3.36
C CYS A 374 -3.73 -15.05 4.05
N TYR A 375 -4.05 -13.77 4.24
CA TYR A 375 -3.10 -12.78 4.70
C TYR A 375 -3.74 -11.73 5.63
N PRO A 376 -2.95 -11.05 6.47
CA PRO A 376 -3.43 -9.95 7.29
C PRO A 376 -4.05 -8.85 6.43
N SER A 377 -5.22 -8.34 6.83
CA SER A 377 -5.78 -7.14 6.23
C SER A 377 -5.03 -5.91 6.73
N GLU A 378 -4.39 -5.16 5.82
CA GLU A 378 -3.71 -3.90 6.18
C GLU A 378 -4.68 -2.71 6.33
N ASN A 379 -5.92 -2.84 5.86
CA ASN A 379 -6.88 -1.73 5.99
C ASN A 379 -7.34 -1.57 7.45
N VAL A 380 -6.68 -0.68 8.20
CA VAL A 380 -7.11 -0.24 9.53
C VAL A 380 -8.13 0.87 9.35
N VAL A 381 -9.41 0.50 9.26
CA VAL A 381 -10.52 1.47 9.14
C VAL A 381 -10.44 2.47 10.30
N PRO A 382 -10.24 3.78 10.06
CA PRO A 382 -10.09 4.76 11.14
C PRO A 382 -11.30 4.76 12.07
N VAL A 383 -11.06 4.88 13.37
CA VAL A 383 -12.14 5.07 14.35
C VAL A 383 -12.53 6.55 14.37
N GLU A 384 -13.82 6.80 14.20
CA GLU A 384 -14.37 8.14 14.40
C GLU A 384 -14.60 8.39 15.90
N PRO A 385 -14.17 9.56 16.42
CA PRO A 385 -14.51 10.01 17.77
C PRO A 385 -16.03 10.19 17.91
N ALA A 386 -16.50 10.18 19.16
CA ALA A 386 -17.94 10.22 19.48
C ALA A 386 -18.61 11.57 19.21
#